data_AF-A0A5C8GFF2-F1
#
_entry.id   AF-A0A5C8GFF2-F1
#
_cell.length_a   1.000
_cell.length_b   1.000
_cell.length_c   1.000
_cell.angle_alpha   90.00
_cell.angle_beta   90.00
_cell.angle_gamma   90.00
#
_symmetry.space_group_name_H-M   'P 1'
#
loop_
_entity.id
_entity.type
_entity.pdbx_description
1 polymer ?
#
loop_
_entity_poly.entity_id
_entity_poly.type
_entity_poly.pdbx_seq_one_letter_code
_entity_poly.pdbx_strand_id
1 'polypeptide(L)'
;MVVAALVMALSISCKNEETNPNSGKVKYSVLVGTWVNGENSFTIDSSGYVNFKYNGATYNKRIIDDMEAETYEDTLLGVSVFNSGYSSSAFFHFTSSSSCEVSISEWTNNQIANTTPLGTFTK
;
A
#
# COMPACT_ATOMS: atom_id res chain seq x y z
N MET A 1 -18.93 -58.75 16.81
CA MET A 1 -18.31 -57.60 17.50
C MET A 1 -18.84 -56.34 16.84
N VAL A 2 -19.37 -55.44 17.67
CA VAL A 2 -20.00 -54.13 17.37
C VAL A 2 -19.04 -53.27 16.54
N VAL A 3 -19.46 -52.45 15.56
CA VAL A 3 -19.77 -51.01 15.66
C VAL A 3 -20.07 -50.58 14.20
N ALA A 4 -21.33 -50.33 13.82
CA ALA A 4 -22.05 -49.06 13.87
C ALA A 4 -21.37 -47.89 13.11
N ALA A 5 -22.09 -47.39 12.10
CA ALA A 5 -22.30 -46.00 11.70
C ALA A 5 -21.12 -45.00 11.73
N LEU A 6 -21.01 -44.19 10.67
CA LEU A 6 -21.59 -42.83 10.72
C LEU A 6 -21.36 -42.13 9.37
N VAL A 7 -22.45 -41.86 8.65
CA VAL A 7 -22.46 -40.87 7.57
C VAL A 7 -22.34 -39.50 8.24
N MET A 8 -21.16 -38.90 8.20
CA MET A 8 -21.01 -37.48 8.50
C MET A 8 -21.15 -36.71 7.19
N ALA A 9 -22.40 -36.44 6.81
CA ALA A 9 -22.69 -35.25 6.02
C ALA A 9 -22.29 -34.06 6.90
N LEU A 10 -21.10 -33.51 6.66
CA LEU A 10 -20.78 -32.18 7.12
C LEU A 10 -21.72 -31.25 6.34
N SER A 11 -22.88 -31.00 6.93
CA SER A 11 -23.60 -29.75 6.73
C SER A 11 -22.63 -28.64 7.11
N ILE A 12 -21.80 -28.24 6.14
CA ILE A 12 -21.20 -26.91 6.13
C ILE A 12 -22.41 -26.00 6.02
N SER A 13 -22.95 -25.65 7.19
CA SER A 13 -23.72 -24.45 7.35
C SER A 13 -22.76 -23.37 6.90
N CYS A 14 -22.90 -22.95 5.63
CA CYS A 14 -22.52 -21.62 5.22
C CYS A 14 -23.34 -20.69 6.11
N LYS A 15 -22.86 -20.48 7.35
CA LYS A 15 -23.24 -19.31 8.11
C LYS A 15 -22.83 -18.19 7.19
N ASN A 16 -23.85 -17.50 6.68
CA ASN A 16 -23.71 -16.23 6.03
C ASN A 16 -22.70 -15.43 6.87
N GLU A 17 -21.48 -15.29 6.37
CA GLU A 17 -20.66 -14.19 6.80
C GLU A 17 -21.46 -12.98 6.32
N GLU A 18 -22.20 -12.37 7.24
CA GLU A 18 -22.42 -10.93 7.15
C GLU A 18 -21.03 -10.37 6.86
N THR A 19 -20.82 -10.01 5.60
CA THR A 19 -19.58 -9.42 5.14
C THR A 19 -19.46 -8.14 5.93
N ASN A 20 -18.73 -8.18 7.05
CA ASN A 20 -18.45 -7.00 7.83
C ASN A 20 -17.88 -6.00 6.82
N PRO A 21 -18.54 -4.87 6.55
CA PRO A 21 -18.06 -3.92 5.53
C PRO A 21 -16.69 -3.32 5.89
N ASN A 22 -16.15 -3.67 7.06
CA ASN A 22 -14.82 -3.31 7.53
C ASN A 22 -13.84 -4.49 7.59
N SER A 23 -14.18 -5.70 7.09
CA SER A 23 -13.17 -6.74 6.93
C SER A 23 -12.10 -6.25 5.95
N GLY A 24 -10.83 -6.32 6.34
CA GLY A 24 -9.70 -5.85 5.54
C GLY A 24 -9.45 -4.34 5.57
N LYS A 25 -10.07 -3.59 6.49
CA LYS A 25 -9.70 -2.19 6.74
C LYS A 25 -8.65 -2.07 7.85
N VAL A 26 -7.70 -1.16 7.66
CA VAL A 26 -6.66 -0.80 8.62
C VAL A 26 -6.56 0.72 8.74
N LYS A 27 -6.15 1.22 9.91
CA LYS A 27 -5.85 2.65 10.07
C LYS A 27 -4.61 3.04 9.29
N TYR A 28 -4.57 4.23 8.71
CA TYR A 28 -3.35 4.73 8.06
C TYR A 28 -2.13 4.78 8.99
N SER A 29 -2.34 4.94 10.30
CA SER A 29 -1.27 4.89 11.31
C SER A 29 -0.48 3.58 11.29
N VAL A 30 -1.04 2.47 10.79
CA VAL A 30 -0.28 1.23 10.62
C VAL A 30 0.76 1.31 9.51
N LEU A 31 0.71 2.30 8.62
CA LEU A 31 1.68 2.47 7.52
C LEU A 31 2.94 3.23 7.95
N VAL A 32 2.92 3.89 9.11
CA VAL A 32 4.08 4.59 9.70
C VAL A 32 5.27 3.64 9.82
N GLY A 33 6.46 4.13 9.47
CA GLY A 33 7.70 3.39 9.58
C GLY A 33 8.62 3.56 8.38
N THR A 34 9.69 2.76 8.38
CA THR A 34 10.66 2.69 7.28
C THR A 34 10.35 1.49 6.42
N TRP A 35 10.29 1.71 5.12
CA TRP A 35 10.01 0.71 4.10
C TRP A 35 11.26 0.51 3.26
N VAL A 36 11.69 -0.73 3.07
CA VAL A 36 12.98 -1.08 2.45
C VAL A 36 12.84 -2.04 1.27
N ASN A 37 13.60 -1.79 0.22
CA ASN A 37 13.84 -2.70 -0.91
C ASN A 37 15.31 -2.56 -1.35
N GLY A 38 16.13 -3.54 -0.95
CA GLY A 38 17.57 -3.50 -1.23
C GLY A 38 18.21 -2.24 -0.66
N GLU A 39 18.83 -1.43 -1.53
CA GLU A 39 19.45 -0.14 -1.17
C GLU A 39 18.47 1.03 -1.12
N ASN A 40 17.24 0.84 -1.62
CA ASN A 40 16.21 1.87 -1.62
C ASN A 40 15.39 1.82 -0.33
N SER A 41 15.01 3.00 0.17
CA SER A 41 14.11 3.10 1.32
C SER A 41 13.27 4.37 1.27
N PHE A 42 12.07 4.31 1.82
CA PHE A 42 11.29 5.51 2.16
C PHE A 42 10.78 5.42 3.60
N THR A 43 10.40 6.57 4.17
CA THR A 43 9.79 6.63 5.50
C THR A 43 8.44 7.31 5.44
N ILE A 44 7.46 6.82 6.19
CA ILE A 44 6.24 7.55 6.53
C ILE A 44 6.29 7.89 8.00
N ASP A 45 6.19 9.19 8.33
CA ASP A 45 6.15 9.64 9.72
C ASP A 45 4.72 9.65 10.29
N SER A 46 4.62 9.90 11.60
CA SER A 46 3.32 9.96 12.29
C SER A 46 2.46 11.17 11.90
N SER A 47 2.99 12.07 11.06
CA SER A 47 2.27 13.22 10.49
C SER A 47 1.81 12.96 9.06
N GLY A 48 1.96 11.73 8.56
CA GLY A 48 1.57 11.32 7.21
C GLY A 48 2.51 11.82 6.11
N TYR A 49 3.69 12.34 6.46
CA TYR A 49 4.69 12.75 5.48
C TYR A 49 5.51 11.56 5.02
N VAL A 50 5.61 11.41 3.71
CA VAL A 50 6.57 10.51 3.10
C VAL A 50 7.89 11.23 2.89
N ASN A 51 9.00 10.54 3.07
CA ASN A 51 10.32 10.97 2.64
C ASN A 51 10.94 9.84 1.83
N PHE A 52 11.03 10.05 0.51
CA PHE A 52 11.61 9.10 -0.42
C PHE A 52 12.61 9.82 -1.33
N LYS A 53 13.80 9.23 -1.50
CA LYS A 53 14.83 9.74 -2.42
C LYS A 53 15.07 8.71 -3.50
N TYR A 54 14.98 9.13 -4.75
CA TYR A 54 15.23 8.28 -5.89
C TYR A 54 15.86 9.09 -7.02
N ASN A 55 16.96 8.59 -7.58
CA ASN A 55 17.65 9.16 -8.73
C ASN A 55 17.88 10.70 -8.65
N GLY A 56 18.30 11.20 -7.49
CA GLY A 56 18.55 12.63 -7.25
C GLY A 56 17.29 13.48 -6.94
N ALA A 57 16.08 12.94 -7.09
CA ALA A 57 14.84 13.58 -6.67
C ALA A 57 14.53 13.28 -5.19
N THR A 58 13.91 14.24 -4.51
CA THR A 58 13.40 14.08 -3.13
C THR A 58 11.90 14.28 -3.11
N TYR A 59 11.17 13.21 -2.85
CA TYR A 59 9.72 13.18 -2.66
C TYR A 59 9.43 13.33 -1.17
N ASN A 60 9.23 14.58 -0.73
CA ASN A 60 8.90 14.91 0.65
C ASN A 60 7.60 15.71 0.72
N LYS A 61 6.48 15.01 0.96
CA LYS A 61 5.16 15.61 1.13
C LYS A 61 4.27 14.76 2.03
N ARG A 62 3.25 15.39 2.58
CA ARG A 62 2.11 14.70 3.19
C ARG A 62 1.34 13.91 2.12
N ILE A 63 1.17 12.61 2.37
CA ILE A 63 0.34 11.71 1.55
C ILE A 63 -0.86 11.14 2.32
N ILE A 64 -0.88 11.32 3.65
CA ILE A 64 -1.98 10.92 4.53
C ILE A 64 -2.38 12.15 5.37
N ASP A 65 -3.64 12.55 5.27
CA ASP A 65 -4.17 13.71 6.01
C ASP A 65 -4.72 13.36 7.39
N ASP A 66 -5.39 12.21 7.50
CA ASP A 66 -5.96 11.68 8.73
C ASP A 66 -5.37 10.30 9.04
N MET A 67 -4.54 10.24 10.06
CA MET A 67 -3.86 9.00 10.48
C MET A 67 -4.81 7.99 11.15
N GLU A 68 -5.95 8.46 11.63
CA GLU A 68 -6.96 7.64 12.28
C GLU A 68 -8.02 7.15 11.29
N ALA A 69 -8.05 7.70 10.08
CA ALA A 69 -8.90 7.19 9.01
C ALA A 69 -8.51 5.76 8.63
N GLU A 70 -9.53 4.96 8.36
CA GLU A 70 -9.39 3.60 7.87
C GLU A 70 -9.27 3.58 6.35
N THR A 71 -8.42 2.71 5.86
CA THR A 71 -8.29 2.39 4.44
C THR A 71 -8.34 0.88 4.24
N TYR A 72 -8.64 0.44 3.03
CA TYR A 72 -8.53 -0.98 2.69
C TYR A 72 -7.07 -1.39 2.55
N GLU A 73 -6.76 -2.64 2.87
CA GLU A 73 -5.61 -3.32 2.26
C GLU A 73 -5.76 -3.19 0.72
N ASP A 74 -4.67 -2.84 0.01
CA ASP A 74 -4.67 -2.41 -1.41
C ASP A 74 -4.98 -0.91 -1.63
N THR A 75 -4.18 -0.03 -1.02
CA THR A 75 -4.31 1.43 -1.16
C THR A 75 -3.18 2.06 -1.96
N LEU A 76 -3.50 2.94 -2.91
CA LEU A 76 -2.53 3.70 -3.69
C LEU A 76 -2.43 5.15 -3.20
N LEU A 77 -1.22 5.56 -2.80
CA LEU A 77 -0.89 6.95 -2.46
C LEU A 77 0.19 7.48 -3.42
N GLY A 78 0.25 8.80 -3.60
CA GLY A 78 1.18 9.39 -4.54
C GLY A 78 1.68 10.78 -4.16
N VAL A 79 2.89 11.10 -4.60
CA VAL A 79 3.53 12.39 -4.40
C VAL A 79 4.24 12.80 -5.68
N SER A 80 4.04 14.06 -6.09
CA SER A 80 4.69 14.63 -7.27
C SER A 80 5.73 15.68 -6.92
N VAL A 81 6.83 15.67 -7.66
CA VAL A 81 7.85 16.72 -7.67
C VAL A 81 7.90 17.35 -9.06
N PHE A 82 8.03 18.67 -9.10
CA PHE A 82 8.04 19.46 -10.33
C PHE A 82 9.40 20.15 -10.46
N ASN A 83 10.09 19.90 -11.56
CA ASN A 83 11.27 20.65 -11.96
C ASN A 83 10.98 21.35 -13.30
N SER A 84 11.75 22.39 -13.62
CA SER A 84 11.57 23.18 -14.84
C SER A 84 11.58 22.29 -16.10
N GLY A 85 10.39 22.03 -16.67
CA GLY A 85 10.20 21.25 -17.90
C GLY A 85 9.85 19.77 -17.72
N TYR A 86 9.88 19.23 -16.50
CA TYR A 86 9.61 17.81 -16.23
C TYR A 86 9.01 17.63 -14.82
N SER A 87 8.03 16.75 -14.69
CA SER A 87 7.54 16.31 -13.38
C SER A 87 7.63 14.81 -13.24
N SER A 88 7.87 14.35 -12.02
CA SER A 88 7.78 12.93 -11.68
C SER A 88 6.89 12.72 -10.47
N SER A 89 6.28 11.55 -10.42
CA SER A 89 5.45 11.11 -9.29
C SER A 89 5.98 9.80 -8.76
N ALA A 90 6.13 9.69 -7.45
CA ALA A 90 6.29 8.42 -6.78
C ALA A 90 4.91 7.92 -6.34
N PHE A 91 4.61 6.67 -6.66
CA PHE A 91 3.39 5.98 -6.27
C PHE A 91 3.75 4.86 -5.28
N PHE A 92 3.01 4.81 -4.17
CA PHE A 92 3.15 3.84 -3.09
C PHE A 92 1.87 3.02 -3.01
N HIS A 93 1.93 1.79 -3.47
CA HIS A 93 0.81 0.86 -3.51
C HIS A 93 0.90 -0.11 -2.33
N PHE A 94 0.19 0.19 -1.24
CA PHE A 94 0.17 -0.62 -0.03
C PHE A 94 -0.76 -1.81 -0.20
N THR A 95 -0.19 -2.95 -0.59
CA THR A 95 -0.91 -4.22 -0.72
C THR A 95 -1.20 -4.86 0.64
N SER A 96 -0.47 -4.46 1.69
CA SER A 96 -0.78 -4.77 3.10
C SER A 96 -0.07 -3.81 4.06
N SER A 97 -0.24 -3.99 5.38
CA SER A 97 0.49 -3.22 6.40
C SER A 97 2.02 -3.46 6.43
N SER A 98 2.51 -4.48 5.72
CA SER A 98 3.93 -4.88 5.65
C SER A 98 4.49 -5.01 4.23
N SER A 99 3.68 -4.76 3.19
CA SER A 99 4.11 -4.81 1.78
C SER A 99 3.61 -3.59 0.99
N CYS A 100 4.52 -2.96 0.25
CA CYS A 100 4.23 -1.79 -0.59
C CYS A 100 4.96 -1.89 -1.94
N GLU A 101 4.24 -1.87 -3.05
CA GLU A 101 4.85 -1.77 -4.37
C GLU A 101 5.10 -0.29 -4.70
N VAL A 102 6.31 0.04 -5.12
CA VAL A 102 6.67 1.43 -5.45
C VAL A 102 6.97 1.54 -6.93
N SER A 103 6.47 2.61 -7.54
CA SER A 103 6.81 2.99 -8.91
C SER A 103 7.05 4.49 -9.04
N ILE A 104 7.84 4.86 -10.04
CA ILE A 104 8.07 6.26 -10.43
C ILE A 104 7.49 6.46 -11.81
N SER A 105 6.54 7.39 -11.94
CA SER A 105 6.06 7.84 -13.24
C SER A 105 6.64 9.20 -13.60
N GLU A 106 7.12 9.28 -14.82
CA GLU A 106 7.68 10.46 -15.44
C GLU A 106 6.62 11.12 -16.32
N TRP A 107 6.51 12.44 -16.26
CA TRP A 107 5.46 13.17 -16.97
C TRP A 107 6.06 14.21 -17.90
N THR A 108 5.51 14.27 -19.12
CA THR A 108 5.83 15.30 -20.13
C THR A 108 4.52 15.82 -20.70
N ASN A 109 4.35 17.14 -20.79
CA ASN A 109 3.11 17.78 -21.29
C ASN A 109 1.83 17.21 -20.65
N ASN A 110 1.85 16.99 -19.33
CA ASN A 110 0.74 16.40 -18.54
C ASN A 110 0.34 14.97 -18.96
N GLN A 111 1.22 14.22 -19.63
CA GLN A 111 1.02 12.80 -19.91
C GLN A 111 2.15 11.98 -19.29
N ILE A 112 1.82 10.76 -18.84
CA ILE A 112 2.81 9.80 -18.39
C ILE A 112 3.67 9.40 -19.59
N ALA A 113 4.93 9.78 -19.57
CA ALA A 113 5.91 9.42 -20.59
C ALA A 113 6.49 8.03 -20.31
N ASN A 114 6.74 7.71 -19.04
CA ASN A 114 7.36 6.47 -18.61
C ASN A 114 6.93 6.11 -17.19
N THR A 115 6.92 4.82 -16.86
CA THR A 115 6.73 4.33 -15.48
C THR A 115 7.75 3.26 -15.18
N THR A 116 8.55 3.47 -14.14
CA THR A 116 9.60 2.56 -13.69
C THR A 116 9.16 1.90 -12.39
N PRO A 117 8.90 0.58 -12.36
CA PRO A 117 8.65 -0.14 -11.12
C PRO A 117 9.96 -0.28 -10.33
N LEU A 118 9.92 0.03 -9.04
CA LEU A 118 11.04 -0.13 -8.11
C LEU A 118 10.95 -1.44 -7.31
N GLY A 119 9.83 -2.16 -7.44
CA GLY A 119 9.57 -3.43 -6.77
C GLY A 119 8.86 -3.27 -5.43
N THR A 120 8.87 -4.34 -4.64
CA THR A 120 8.15 -4.43 -3.37
C THR A 120 9.06 -4.02 -2.20
N PHE A 121 8.61 -3.03 -1.44
CA PHE A 121 9.20 -2.56 -0.21
C PHE A 121 8.49 -3.23 0.96
N THR A 122 9.26 -3.57 1.99
CA THR A 122 8.74 -4.25 3.20
C THR A 122 9.08 -3.47 4.46
N LYS A 123 8.31 -3.69 5.51
CA LYS A 123 8.49 -3.08 6.83
C LYS A 123 8.53 -4.16 7.92
#